data_AF-A0AB39XEX0-F1
#
_entry.id   AF-A0AB39XEX0-F1
#
_cell.length_a   1.000
_cell.length_b   1.000
_cell.length_c   1.000
_cell.angle_alpha   90.00
_cell.angle_beta   90.00
_cell.angle_gamma   90.00
#
_symmetry.space_group_name_H-M   'P 1'
#
loop_
_entity.id
_entity.type
_entity.pdbx_description
1 polymer ?
#
loop_
_entity_poly.entity_id
_entity_poly.type
_entity_poly.pdbx_seq_one_letter_code
_entity_poly.pdbx_strand_id
1 'polypeptide(L)'
;MTKSEPIAAHVAPSHIATQKRINSDIGQIGGDIMLVRLMVYTTVILAVSTTNASAFSMSFRWCGLSSPVFALSGVPKGTATLQFHMVDLQVPSYNHGGGTVPYKGQSTVACGALNNYSPPSPPSGSHSYQITVTAFGPNNSNLGSATFTREFPEKK
;
A
#
# COMPACT_ATOMS: atom_id res chain seq x y z
N MET A 1 58.02 -22.52 -5.64
CA MET A 1 59.04 -22.02 -6.60
C MET A 1 58.26 -21.60 -7.84
N THR A 2 58.12 -20.34 -8.26
CA THR A 2 58.92 -19.13 -8.11
C THR A 2 57.99 -17.90 -8.04
N LYS A 3 58.34 -16.96 -7.15
CA LYS A 3 57.79 -15.59 -7.01
C LYS A 3 58.34 -14.69 -8.11
N SER A 4 57.55 -13.72 -8.56
CA SER A 4 58.04 -12.34 -8.82
C SER A 4 56.88 -11.35 -8.94
N GLU A 5 56.90 -10.37 -8.03
CA GLU A 5 56.06 -9.18 -7.92
C GLU A 5 56.86 -7.93 -8.38
N PRO A 6 56.28 -6.71 -8.41
CA PRO A 6 56.51 -5.68 -9.43
C PRO A 6 57.57 -4.61 -9.06
N ILE A 7 57.87 -3.72 -10.01
CA ILE A 7 58.71 -2.54 -9.82
C ILE A 7 57.95 -1.28 -10.22
N ALA A 8 57.82 -0.37 -9.26
CA ALA A 8 57.32 0.98 -9.41
C ALA A 8 58.41 1.92 -9.94
N ALA A 9 58.02 3.00 -10.60
CA ALA A 9 58.86 4.19 -10.76
C ALA A 9 58.06 5.43 -10.37
N HIS A 10 58.56 6.06 -9.31
CA HIS A 10 58.21 7.34 -8.72
C HIS A 10 59.08 8.42 -9.38
N VAL A 11 58.59 9.66 -9.54
CA VAL A 11 59.30 10.95 -9.37
C VAL A 11 58.34 12.11 -9.77
N ALA A 12 58.14 13.03 -8.82
CA ALA A 12 57.49 14.35 -8.95
C ALA A 12 58.58 15.44 -9.22
N PRO A 13 58.41 16.77 -9.00
CA PRO A 13 57.23 17.65 -8.82
C PRO A 13 57.30 18.96 -9.66
N SER A 14 56.33 19.88 -9.51
CA SER A 14 56.54 21.31 -9.13
C SER A 14 55.57 22.36 -9.74
N HIS A 15 54.98 23.14 -8.81
CA HIS A 15 54.74 24.59 -8.78
C HIS A 15 53.78 25.36 -9.74
N ILE A 16 52.72 25.91 -9.09
CA ILE A 16 52.38 27.35 -8.98
C ILE A 16 51.60 28.08 -10.11
N ALA A 17 50.62 28.87 -9.63
CA ALA A 17 50.07 30.16 -10.13
C ALA A 17 48.80 30.20 -11.01
N THR A 18 47.69 30.57 -10.34
CA THR A 18 46.98 31.86 -10.51
C THR A 18 46.56 32.32 -11.92
N GLN A 19 45.26 32.14 -12.18
CA GLN A 19 44.27 33.16 -12.56
C GLN A 19 44.57 34.13 -13.74
N LYS A 20 43.78 34.01 -14.81
CA LYS A 20 43.34 35.19 -15.57
C LYS A 20 41.89 35.06 -16.03
N ARG A 21 41.16 36.12 -15.67
CA ARG A 21 39.76 36.44 -15.92
C ARG A 21 39.60 36.97 -17.37
N ILE A 22 38.35 37.28 -17.74
CA ILE A 22 37.86 38.21 -18.79
C ILE A 22 37.87 37.67 -20.23
N ASN A 23 36.70 37.34 -20.79
CA ASN A 23 35.68 38.19 -21.44
C ASN A 23 36.08 38.67 -22.84
N SER A 24 35.11 38.49 -23.74
CA SER A 24 34.69 39.40 -24.82
C SER A 24 34.72 38.76 -26.21
N ASP A 25 33.55 38.25 -26.59
CA ASP A 25 32.74 38.73 -27.72
C ASP A 25 33.43 39.14 -29.04
N ILE A 26 32.83 38.64 -30.14
CA ILE A 26 32.59 39.27 -31.46
C ILE A 26 32.96 38.36 -32.64
N GLY A 27 31.94 38.01 -33.44
CA GLY A 27 32.01 38.01 -34.90
C GLY A 27 32.30 36.66 -35.59
N GLN A 28 31.29 35.83 -35.88
CA GLN A 28 30.48 35.85 -37.12
C GLN A 28 31.21 35.32 -38.37
N ILE A 29 31.13 34.01 -38.62
CA ILE A 29 31.09 33.39 -39.97
C ILE A 29 30.12 32.20 -39.87
N GLY A 30 28.94 32.28 -40.47
CA GLY A 30 28.71 31.70 -41.78
C GLY A 30 27.82 30.47 -41.61
N GLY A 31 26.58 30.55 -42.12
CA GLY A 31 25.60 29.49 -42.03
C GLY A 31 25.98 28.24 -42.81
N ASP A 32 25.30 27.16 -42.44
CA ASP A 32 25.21 25.85 -43.10
C ASP A 32 26.55 25.09 -43.13
N ILE A 33 26.70 23.92 -42.49
CA ILE A 33 26.04 22.67 -42.85
C ILE A 33 26.04 21.75 -41.62
N MET A 34 24.88 21.17 -41.36
CA MET A 34 24.63 20.08 -40.43
C MET A 34 25.62 18.91 -40.68
N LEU A 35 26.64 18.74 -39.85
CA LEU A 35 27.39 17.48 -39.77
C LEU A 35 27.74 17.13 -38.31
N VAL A 36 26.76 16.47 -37.67
CA VAL A 36 26.95 15.35 -36.75
C VAL A 36 28.06 15.54 -35.70
N ARG A 37 27.71 16.19 -34.58
CA ARG A 37 28.13 15.70 -33.27
C ARG A 37 26.88 15.31 -32.49
N LEU A 38 26.38 14.14 -32.86
CA LEU A 38 25.24 13.44 -32.28
C LEU A 38 25.56 13.07 -30.82
N MET A 39 25.47 14.03 -29.91
CA MET A 39 25.23 13.74 -28.49
C MET A 39 23.71 13.74 -28.30
N VAL A 40 23.07 12.65 -28.72
CA VAL A 40 21.69 12.36 -28.31
C VAL A 40 21.77 12.04 -26.81
N TYR A 41 21.54 13.07 -25.99
CA TYR A 41 21.15 12.86 -24.60
C TYR A 41 19.75 12.23 -24.63
N THR A 42 19.67 10.91 -24.66
CA THR A 42 18.42 10.22 -24.34
C THR A 42 18.14 10.46 -22.86
N THR A 43 17.36 11.49 -22.55
CA THR A 43 16.72 11.64 -21.27
C THR A 43 15.70 10.50 -21.14
N VAL A 44 16.09 9.44 -20.44
CA VAL A 44 15.16 8.41 -19.99
C VAL A 44 14.28 9.04 -18.91
N ILE A 45 13.10 9.51 -19.29
CA ILE A 45 12.07 9.95 -18.35
C ILE A 45 11.47 8.68 -17.73
N LEU A 46 11.93 8.32 -16.53
CA LEU A 46 11.34 7.25 -15.74
C LEU A 46 10.01 7.74 -15.16
N ALA A 47 8.90 7.44 -15.84
CA ALA A 47 7.56 7.69 -15.31
C ALA A 47 7.32 6.77 -14.11
N VAL A 48 7.61 7.26 -12.90
CA VAL A 48 7.24 6.59 -11.65
C VAL A 48 5.72 6.62 -11.55
N SER A 49 5.10 5.48 -11.82
CA SER A 49 3.66 5.31 -11.63
C SER A 49 3.38 5.24 -10.13
N THR A 50 2.74 6.26 -9.56
CA THR A 50 2.26 6.21 -8.18
C THR A 50 1.06 5.28 -8.14
N THR A 51 1.28 4.02 -7.74
CA THR A 51 0.17 3.13 -7.40
C THR A 51 -0.50 3.67 -6.16
N ASN A 52 -1.70 4.24 -6.31
CA ASN A 52 -2.53 4.56 -5.15
C ASN A 52 -2.90 3.25 -4.46
N ALA A 53 -2.27 2.96 -3.32
CA ALA A 53 -2.72 1.89 -2.45
C ALA A 53 -4.14 2.26 -1.97
N SER A 54 -5.14 1.48 -2.36
CA SER A 54 -6.50 1.66 -1.85
C SER A 54 -6.49 1.34 -0.37
N ALA A 55 -7.02 2.25 0.46
CA ALA A 55 -7.17 1.99 1.88
C ALA A 55 -8.08 0.76 2.09
N PHE A 56 -7.67 -0.15 2.96
CA PHE A 56 -8.48 -1.31 3.30
C PHE A 56 -9.80 -0.84 3.91
N SER A 57 -10.90 -1.25 3.30
CA SER A 57 -12.25 -0.87 3.71
C SER A 57 -13.22 -2.05 3.60
N MET A 58 -14.27 -1.96 4.40
CA MET A 58 -15.33 -2.94 4.45
C MET A 58 -16.67 -2.22 4.66
N SER A 59 -17.72 -2.73 4.05
CA SER A 59 -19.11 -2.41 4.40
C SER A 59 -19.92 -3.70 4.48
N PHE A 60 -21.09 -3.66 5.11
CA PHE A 60 -21.93 -4.86 5.21
C PHE A 60 -23.43 -4.55 5.14
N ARG A 61 -24.21 -5.58 4.86
CA ARG A 61 -25.68 -5.58 4.93
C ARG A 61 -26.16 -6.76 5.76
N TRP A 62 -27.18 -6.54 6.58
CA TRP A 62 -27.79 -7.59 7.41
C TRP A 62 -28.41 -8.70 6.55
N CYS A 63 -28.33 -9.94 7.03
CA CYS A 63 -28.90 -11.13 6.39
C CYS A 63 -29.91 -11.85 7.31
N GLY A 64 -30.66 -11.09 8.11
CA GLY A 64 -31.56 -11.63 9.13
C GLY A 64 -30.77 -12.26 10.28
N LEU A 65 -31.07 -13.52 10.61
CA LEU A 65 -30.43 -14.25 11.72
C LEU A 65 -29.02 -14.77 11.38
N SER A 66 -28.65 -14.80 10.10
CA SER A 66 -27.31 -15.21 9.65
C SER A 66 -26.33 -14.04 9.68
N SER A 67 -25.02 -14.35 9.70
CA SER A 67 -23.99 -13.32 9.62
C SER A 67 -24.17 -12.44 8.37
N PRO A 68 -23.80 -11.15 8.42
CA PRO A 68 -23.93 -10.23 7.29
C PRO A 68 -23.22 -10.69 6.03
N VAL A 69 -23.61 -10.10 4.90
CA VAL A 69 -22.77 -10.08 3.69
C VAL A 69 -21.82 -8.89 3.80
N PHE A 70 -20.55 -9.12 3.52
CA PHE A 70 -19.50 -8.10 3.56
C PHE A 70 -19.00 -7.79 2.17
N ALA A 71 -18.90 -6.52 1.83
CA ALA A 71 -18.18 -6.03 0.65
C ALA A 71 -16.81 -5.50 1.09
N LEU A 72 -15.76 -5.94 0.41
CA LEU A 72 -14.36 -5.64 0.74
C LEU A 72 -13.71 -4.86 -0.39
N SER A 73 -12.85 -3.90 -0.02
CA SER A 73 -12.02 -3.15 -0.98
C SER A 73 -10.65 -2.88 -0.37
N GLY A 74 -9.60 -2.89 -1.19
CA GLY A 74 -8.24 -2.60 -0.74
C GLY A 74 -7.69 -3.59 0.29
N VAL A 75 -8.08 -4.87 0.24
CA VAL A 75 -7.55 -5.88 1.19
C VAL A 75 -6.02 -5.94 1.08
N PRO A 76 -5.27 -5.88 2.21
CA PRO A 76 -3.81 -5.84 2.18
C PRO A 76 -3.19 -7.01 1.40
N LYS A 77 -2.14 -6.73 0.63
CA LYS A 77 -1.39 -7.75 -0.10
C LYS A 77 -0.80 -8.77 0.88
N GLY A 78 -0.92 -10.05 0.56
CA GLY A 78 -0.43 -11.14 1.41
C GLY A 78 -1.42 -11.65 2.45
N THR A 79 -2.65 -11.11 2.47
CA THR A 79 -3.73 -11.62 3.34
C THR A 79 -4.03 -13.07 3.01
N ALA A 80 -4.00 -13.92 4.03
CA ALA A 80 -4.39 -15.33 3.98
C ALA A 80 -5.78 -15.56 4.61
N THR A 81 -6.11 -14.81 5.65
CA THR A 81 -7.40 -14.92 6.37
C THR A 81 -7.94 -13.56 6.76
N LEU A 82 -9.26 -13.46 6.84
CA LEU A 82 -9.97 -12.30 7.38
C LEU A 82 -10.69 -12.72 8.66
N GLN A 83 -10.38 -12.05 9.77
CA GLN A 83 -11.05 -12.25 11.04
C GLN A 83 -12.04 -11.12 11.29
N PHE A 84 -13.29 -11.47 11.55
CA PHE A 84 -14.38 -10.54 11.84
C PHE A 84 -14.72 -10.60 13.32
N HIS A 85 -14.98 -9.44 13.90
CA HIS A 85 -15.48 -9.30 15.26
C HIS A 85 -16.55 -8.22 15.31
N MET A 86 -17.66 -8.49 15.99
CA MET A 86 -18.79 -7.58 16.13
C MET A 86 -18.94 -7.13 17.58
N VAL A 87 -19.21 -5.83 17.76
CA VAL A 87 -19.51 -5.20 19.05
C VAL A 87 -20.82 -4.44 18.94
N ASP A 88 -21.73 -4.67 19.89
CA ASP A 88 -22.84 -3.76 20.16
C ASP A 88 -22.29 -2.56 20.95
N LEU A 89 -22.35 -1.36 20.37
CA LEU A 89 -21.80 -0.17 21.02
C LEU A 89 -22.60 0.27 22.25
N GLN A 90 -23.84 -0.18 22.38
CA GLN A 90 -24.71 0.06 23.54
C GLN A 90 -24.54 -1.03 24.59
N VAL A 91 -24.19 -2.26 24.19
CA VAL A 91 -23.95 -3.39 25.11
C VAL A 91 -22.61 -4.09 24.80
N PRO A 92 -21.45 -3.44 25.03
CA PRO A 92 -20.15 -3.99 24.60
C PRO A 92 -19.74 -5.29 25.31
N SER A 93 -20.39 -5.62 26.44
CA SER A 93 -20.14 -6.85 27.19
C SER A 93 -20.79 -8.08 26.58
N TYR A 94 -21.78 -7.93 25.69
CA TYR A 94 -22.38 -9.05 25.00
C TYR A 94 -21.49 -9.49 23.83
N ASN A 95 -21.05 -10.75 23.86
CA ASN A 95 -20.19 -11.29 22.82
C ASN A 95 -21.01 -11.70 21.58
N HIS A 96 -21.12 -10.80 20.60
CA HIS A 96 -21.70 -11.11 19.29
C HIS A 96 -20.82 -12.03 18.44
N GLY A 97 -19.57 -12.22 18.84
CA GLY A 97 -18.59 -13.05 18.15
C GLY A 97 -18.21 -12.50 16.78
N GLY A 98 -18.19 -13.39 15.79
CA GLY A 98 -17.76 -13.14 14.43
C GLY A 98 -17.26 -14.44 13.80
N GLY A 99 -16.07 -14.41 13.21
CA GLY A 99 -15.50 -15.61 12.59
C GLY A 99 -14.29 -15.33 11.74
N THR A 100 -13.61 -16.38 11.32
CA THR A 100 -12.45 -16.29 10.43
C THR A 100 -12.77 -16.98 9.12
N VAL A 101 -12.54 -16.28 8.01
CA VAL A 101 -12.73 -16.82 6.66
C VAL A 101 -11.40 -16.82 5.89
N PRO A 102 -11.12 -17.85 5.08
CA PRO A 102 -9.99 -17.82 4.15
C PRO A 102 -10.15 -16.70 3.13
N TYR A 103 -9.05 -16.01 2.83
CA TYR A 103 -9.01 -15.02 1.76
C TYR A 103 -8.34 -15.60 0.52
N LYS A 104 -9.07 -15.59 -0.58
CA LYS A 104 -8.69 -16.09 -1.91
C LYS A 104 -8.76 -15.00 -2.98
N GLY A 105 -8.78 -13.72 -2.57
CA GLY A 105 -8.95 -12.58 -3.48
C GLY A 105 -10.40 -12.17 -3.72
N GLN A 106 -11.36 -12.73 -2.99
CA GLN A 106 -12.78 -12.37 -3.13
C GLN A 106 -13.06 -10.94 -2.67
N SER A 107 -13.91 -10.20 -3.37
CA SER A 107 -14.40 -8.88 -2.95
C SER A 107 -15.64 -8.95 -2.05
N THR A 108 -16.17 -10.15 -1.80
CA THR A 108 -17.38 -10.36 -1.01
C THR A 108 -17.25 -11.60 -0.11
N VAL A 109 -17.72 -11.48 1.13
CA VAL A 109 -17.94 -12.61 2.05
C VAL A 109 -19.44 -12.78 2.20
N ALA A 110 -19.95 -13.97 1.85
CA ALA A 110 -21.40 -14.23 1.75
C ALA A 110 -22.10 -14.20 3.12
N CYS A 111 -23.43 -13.99 3.10
CA CYS A 111 -24.27 -14.18 4.28
C CYS A 111 -24.02 -15.55 4.92
N GLY A 112 -23.98 -15.60 6.25
CA GLY A 112 -23.79 -16.85 7.00
C GLY A 112 -22.37 -17.44 6.95
N ALA A 113 -21.39 -16.75 6.37
CA ALA A 113 -20.01 -17.24 6.33
C ALA A 113 -19.29 -17.21 7.68
N LEU A 114 -19.77 -16.43 8.67
CA LEU A 114 -19.17 -16.37 10.00
C LEU A 114 -19.75 -17.46 10.89
N ASN A 115 -18.87 -18.32 11.36
CA ASN A 115 -19.15 -19.57 12.08
C ASN A 115 -19.30 -19.41 13.61
N ASN A 116 -19.04 -18.23 14.17
CA ASN A 116 -19.26 -17.94 15.59
C ASN A 116 -19.99 -16.60 15.76
N TYR A 117 -21.12 -16.44 15.09
CA TYR A 117 -21.87 -15.19 15.03
C TYR A 117 -23.19 -15.28 15.81
N SER A 118 -23.46 -14.28 16.64
CA SER A 118 -24.77 -14.06 17.27
C SER A 118 -25.45 -12.82 16.69
N PRO A 119 -26.67 -12.92 16.12
CA PRO A 119 -27.34 -11.81 15.47
C PRO A 119 -27.72 -10.69 16.45
N PRO A 120 -27.84 -9.43 15.97
CA PRO A 120 -28.48 -8.35 16.71
C PRO A 120 -29.86 -8.76 17.24
N SER A 121 -30.11 -8.46 18.51
CA SER A 121 -31.43 -8.59 19.14
C SER A 121 -31.60 -7.53 20.23
N PRO A 122 -31.56 -6.24 19.87
CA PRO A 122 -31.67 -5.16 20.86
C PRO A 122 -33.03 -5.27 21.58
N PRO A 123 -33.07 -5.12 22.92
CA PRO A 123 -34.30 -5.28 23.69
C PRO A 123 -35.33 -4.19 23.38
N SER A 124 -34.88 -3.01 22.95
CA SER A 124 -35.73 -1.89 22.55
C SER A 124 -34.96 -0.93 21.65
N GLY A 125 -35.66 -0.30 20.70
CA GLY A 125 -35.06 0.70 19.82
C GLY A 125 -34.03 0.12 18.85
N SER A 126 -33.15 0.99 18.34
CA SER A 126 -32.05 0.64 17.45
C SER A 126 -30.73 0.73 18.21
N HIS A 127 -29.88 -0.28 18.03
CA HIS A 127 -28.50 -0.27 18.50
C HIS A 127 -27.53 -0.11 17.32
N SER A 128 -26.33 0.39 17.62
CA SER A 128 -25.25 0.58 16.66
C SER A 128 -24.27 -0.57 16.81
N TYR A 129 -24.09 -1.33 15.74
CA TYR A 129 -23.21 -2.48 15.72
C TYR A 129 -21.98 -2.17 14.89
N GLN A 130 -20.82 -2.26 15.51
CA GLN A 130 -19.54 -2.09 14.85
C GLN A 130 -18.97 -3.46 14.51
N ILE A 131 -18.63 -3.66 13.23
CA ILE A 131 -17.87 -4.83 12.80
C ILE A 131 -16.47 -4.38 12.39
N THR A 132 -15.47 -5.03 12.97
CA THR A 132 -14.07 -4.90 12.57
C THR A 132 -13.66 -6.15 11.82
N VAL A 133 -13.03 -5.97 10.66
CA VAL A 133 -12.33 -7.03 9.94
C VAL A 133 -10.83 -6.78 10.02
N THR A 134 -10.08 -7.77 10.46
CA THR A 134 -8.62 -7.77 10.49
C THR A 134 -8.09 -8.74 9.45
N ALA A 135 -7.22 -8.25 8.59
CA ALA A 135 -6.52 -9.02 7.58
C ALA A 135 -5.24 -9.61 8.19
N PHE A 136 -5.14 -10.94 8.15
CA PHE A 136 -3.96 -11.66 8.63
C PHE A 136 -3.24 -12.34 7.47
N GLY A 137 -1.92 -12.19 7.43
CA GLY A 137 -1.02 -12.90 6.53
C GLY A 137 -0.51 -14.22 7.12
N PRO A 138 0.56 -14.80 6.53
CA PRO A 138 1.23 -15.97 7.09
C PRO A 138 1.64 -15.75 8.55
N ASN A 139 1.65 -16.82 9.34
CA ASN A 139 2.01 -16.81 10.76
C ASN A 139 1.17 -15.84 11.61
N ASN A 140 -0.09 -15.59 11.24
CA ASN A 140 -1.00 -14.65 11.91
C ASN A 140 -0.46 -13.22 11.99
N SER A 141 0.33 -12.79 11.00
CA SER A 141 0.79 -11.40 10.90
C SER A 141 -0.39 -10.46 10.62
N ASN A 142 -0.64 -9.47 11.47
CA ASN A 142 -1.66 -8.45 11.22
C ASN A 142 -1.19 -7.50 10.11
N LEU A 143 -1.92 -7.46 9.00
CA LEU A 143 -1.60 -6.65 7.82
C LEU A 143 -2.45 -5.38 7.71
N GLY A 144 -3.46 -5.24 8.57
CA GLY A 144 -4.37 -4.10 8.59
C GLY A 144 -5.77 -4.51 9.01
N SER A 145 -6.56 -3.51 9.39
CA SER A 145 -7.96 -3.70 9.75
C SER A 145 -8.84 -2.63 9.11
N ALA A 146 -10.12 -2.96 8.93
CA ALA A 146 -11.17 -2.03 8.54
C ALA A 146 -12.36 -2.19 9.48
N THR A 147 -13.08 -1.09 9.70
CA THR A 147 -14.23 -1.06 10.59
C THR A 147 -15.41 -0.41 9.90
N PHE A 148 -16.61 -0.94 10.13
CA PHE A 148 -17.86 -0.35 9.66
C PHE A 148 -18.92 -0.46 10.76
N THR A 149 -19.67 0.62 10.98
CA THR A 149 -20.74 0.67 11.96
C THR A 149 -22.08 0.79 11.24
N ARG A 150 -23.08 0.01 11.68
CA ARG A 150 -24.43 0.05 11.12
C ARG A 150 -25.48 -0.18 12.21
N GLU A 151 -26.62 0.48 12.08
CA GLU A 151 -27.75 0.32 13.01
C GLU A 151 -28.53 -0.99 12.75
N PHE A 152 -29.13 -1.55 13.81
CA PHE A 152 -30.16 -2.59 13.72
C PHE A 152 -31.22 -2.43 14.83
N PRO A 153 -32.53 -2.54 14.52
CA PRO A 153 -33.07 -2.51 13.16
C PRO A 153 -32.82 -1.15 12.51
N GLU A 154 -32.63 -1.14 11.18
CA GLU A 154 -32.45 0.11 10.44
C GLU A 154 -33.76 0.91 10.40
N LYS A 155 -33.65 2.22 10.56
CA LYS A 155 -34.76 3.14 10.31
C LYS A 155 -35.07 3.15 8.81
N LYS A 156 -36.36 3.07 8.48
CA LYS A 156 -36.86 3.20 7.11
C LYS A 156 -36.94 4.67 6.70
#